data_AF-A0A7K9BJ22-F1
#
_entry.id   AF-A0A7K9BJ22-F1
#
_cell.length_a   1.000
_cell.length_b   1.000
_cell.length_c   1.000
_cell.angle_alpha   90.00
_cell.angle_beta   90.00
_cell.angle_gamma   90.00
#
_symmetry.space_group_name_H-M   'P 1'
#
loop_
_entity.id
_entity.type
_entity.pdbx_description
1 polymer ?
#
loop_
_entity_poly.entity_id
_entity_poly.type
_entity_poly.pdbx_seq_one_letter_code
_entity_poly.pdbx_strand_id
1 'polypeptide(L)'
;NVICSVVFGSRFDYADADFLALLQMMNESFRELSTPWSQFYDMNGSLLKYLPGPHMKIYRLLQRMRQFIARRVQQNMETFDPGFPRDFIDSFLVQMQKEKDNPASEFNMENLELTTLNLFFAGTETVSSTLRYGFLLLMKHPEVQGEGPGPARGPAAP
;
A
#
# COMPACT_ATOMS: atom_id res chain seq x y z
N ASN A 1 -2.98 -6.36 -5.41
CA ASN A 1 -2.66 -7.23 -6.56
C ASN A 1 -2.07 -6.51 -7.77
N VAL A 2 -2.66 -5.42 -8.30
CA VAL A 2 -2.07 -4.71 -9.46
C VAL A 2 -0.68 -4.15 -9.13
N ILE A 3 -0.56 -3.36 -8.05
CA ILE A 3 0.75 -2.85 -7.62
C ILE A 3 1.69 -3.97 -7.15
N CYS A 4 1.15 -5.08 -6.61
CA CYS A 4 1.94 -6.26 -6.23
C CYS A 4 2.70 -6.84 -7.41
N SER A 5 2.07 -6.97 -8.58
CA SER A 5 2.75 -7.53 -9.76
C SER A 5 3.87 -6.62 -10.28
N VAL A 6 3.79 -5.32 -10.03
CA VAL A 6 4.85 -4.36 -10.40
C VAL A 6 5.99 -4.41 -9.38
N VAL A 7 5.64 -4.41 -8.09
CA VAL A 7 6.61 -4.26 -7.00
C VAL A 7 7.30 -5.57 -6.66
N PHE A 8 6.58 -6.70 -6.73
CA PHE A 8 7.02 -8.02 -6.28
C PHE A 8 7.02 -9.07 -7.41
N GLY A 9 6.70 -8.68 -8.65
CA GLY A 9 6.69 -9.60 -9.80
C GLY A 9 5.60 -10.67 -9.76
N SER A 10 4.75 -10.69 -8.73
CA SER A 10 3.73 -11.70 -8.52
C SER A 10 2.43 -11.11 -7.95
N ARG A 11 1.35 -11.88 -8.09
CA ARG A 11 0.07 -11.61 -7.44
C ARG A 11 -0.04 -12.52 -6.21
N PHE A 12 -0.65 -12.00 -5.16
CA PHE A 12 -0.96 -12.79 -3.96
C PHE A 12 -2.34 -13.42 -4.12
N ASP A 13 -2.48 -14.61 -3.53
CA ASP A 13 -3.80 -15.21 -3.33
C ASP A 13 -4.64 -14.30 -2.44
N TYR A 14 -5.95 -14.20 -2.72
CA TYR A 14 -6.85 -13.39 -1.91
C TYR A 14 -7.04 -13.94 -0.49
N ALA A 15 -6.75 -15.22 -0.27
CA ALA A 15 -6.78 -15.90 1.03
C ALA A 15 -5.41 -15.99 1.71
N ASP A 16 -4.34 -15.42 1.12
CA ASP A 16 -3.01 -15.39 1.73
C ASP A 16 -3.05 -14.61 3.05
N ALA A 17 -2.77 -15.29 4.16
CA ALA A 17 -2.89 -14.72 5.50
C ALA A 17 -1.87 -13.59 5.76
N ASP A 18 -0.66 -13.71 5.24
CA ASP A 18 0.38 -12.71 5.43
C ASP A 18 0.07 -11.45 4.62
N PHE A 19 -0.47 -11.63 3.40
CA PHE A 19 -0.92 -10.53 2.56
C PHE A 19 -2.14 -9.82 3.17
N LEU A 20 -3.12 -10.56 3.68
CA LEU A 20 -4.28 -9.98 4.38
C LEU A 20 -3.87 -9.22 5.64
N ALA A 21 -2.93 -9.76 6.42
CA ALA A 21 -2.38 -9.06 7.59
C ALA A 21 -1.69 -7.75 7.19
N LEU A 22 -0.95 -7.74 6.08
CA LEU A 22 -0.34 -6.53 5.54
C LEU A 22 -1.41 -5.49 5.16
N LEU A 23 -2.43 -5.87 4.40
CA LEU A 23 -3.54 -4.98 4.03
C LEU A 23 -4.27 -4.43 5.26
N GLN A 24 -4.45 -5.25 6.31
CA GLN A 24 -5.06 -4.80 7.55
C GLN A 24 -4.19 -3.74 8.25
N MET A 25 -2.88 -3.96 8.34
CA MET A 25 -1.95 -2.97 8.91
C MET A 25 -1.93 -1.67 8.11
N MET A 26 -2.07 -1.74 6.79
CA MET A 26 -2.13 -0.56 5.93
C MET A 26 -3.40 0.24 6.17
N ASN A 27 -4.55 -0.43 6.20
CA ASN A 27 -5.82 0.22 6.48
C ASN A 27 -5.85 0.84 7.88
N GLU A 28 -5.32 0.14 8.88
CA GLU A 28 -5.17 0.65 10.23
C GLU A 28 -4.27 1.89 10.25
N SER A 29 -3.12 1.84 9.58
CA SER A 29 -2.20 2.99 9.47
C SER A 29 -2.88 4.20 8.82
N PHE A 30 -3.62 3.99 7.73
CA PHE A 30 -4.34 5.05 7.02
C PHE A 30 -5.40 5.72 7.91
N ARG A 31 -6.14 4.92 8.69
CA ARG A 31 -7.12 5.42 9.66
C ARG A 31 -6.46 6.19 10.80
N GLU A 32 -5.37 5.67 11.36
CA GLU A 32 -4.63 6.33 12.44
C GLU A 32 -4.05 7.67 11.99
N LEU A 33 -3.45 7.74 10.80
CA LEU A 33 -2.94 8.99 10.19
C LEU A 33 -4.06 10.02 9.99
N SER A 34 -5.28 9.57 9.74
CA SER A 34 -6.45 10.43 9.54
C SER A 34 -7.07 10.97 10.84
N THR A 35 -6.57 10.56 12.02
CA THR A 35 -7.13 11.04 13.30
C THR A 35 -6.69 12.49 13.60
N PRO A 36 -7.54 13.31 14.25
CA PRO A 36 -7.16 14.66 14.67
C PRO A 36 -5.91 14.70 15.54
N TRP A 37 -5.71 13.66 16.35
CA TRP A 37 -4.55 13.53 17.20
C TRP A 37 -3.26 13.31 16.39
N SER A 38 -3.28 12.44 15.38
CA SER A 38 -2.12 12.26 14.50
C SER A 38 -1.76 13.54 13.75
N GLN A 39 -2.76 14.29 13.25
CA GLN A 39 -2.52 15.58 12.60
C GLN A 39 -1.91 16.61 13.56
N PHE A 40 -2.40 16.65 14.81
CA PHE A 40 -1.84 17.52 15.83
C PHE A 40 -0.38 17.17 16.15
N TYR A 41 -0.03 15.87 16.19
CA TYR A 41 1.34 15.42 16.37
C TYR A 41 2.26 15.81 15.21
N ASP A 42 1.80 15.63 13.98
CA ASP A 42 2.57 15.99 12.79
C ASP A 42 2.94 17.48 12.78
N MET A 43 1.98 18.35 13.11
CA MET A 43 2.19 19.78 13.22
C MET A 43 3.11 20.21 14.39
N ASN A 44 3.18 19.41 15.46
CA ASN A 44 3.90 19.75 16.71
C ASN A 44 5.02 18.75 17.05
N GLY A 45 5.57 18.06 16.03
CA GLY A 45 6.46 16.92 16.22
C GLY A 45 7.72 17.22 17.05
N SER A 46 8.27 18.44 16.95
CA SER A 46 9.44 18.87 17.72
C SER A 46 9.18 18.95 19.24
N LEU A 47 7.96 19.29 19.64
CA LEU A 47 7.52 19.41 21.03
C LEU A 47 7.12 18.04 21.60
N LEU A 48 6.46 17.21 20.78
CA LEU A 48 5.80 15.99 21.22
C LEU A 48 6.63 14.72 21.03
N LYS A 49 7.81 14.79 20.40
CA LYS A 49 8.71 13.63 20.16
C LYS A 49 9.11 12.86 21.43
N TYR A 50 9.04 13.48 22.61
CA TYR A 50 9.42 12.87 23.88
C TYR A 50 8.23 12.37 24.71
N LEU A 51 7.00 12.65 24.27
CA LEU A 51 5.80 12.23 24.99
C LEU A 51 5.31 10.89 24.46
N PRO A 52 5.05 9.89 25.32
CA PRO A 52 4.40 8.65 24.86
C PRO A 52 2.99 8.97 24.39
N GLY A 53 2.59 8.43 23.22
CA GLY A 53 1.27 8.69 22.69
C GLY A 53 0.88 7.83 21.48
N PRO A 54 -0.36 8.00 20.98
CA PRO A 54 -0.91 7.24 19.84
C PRO A 54 -0.03 7.18 18.58
N HIS A 55 0.81 8.19 18.32
CA HIS A 55 1.78 8.16 17.21
C HIS A 55 2.76 6.96 17.27
N MET A 56 3.03 6.41 18.46
CA MET A 56 3.82 5.17 18.62
C MET A 56 3.13 3.95 17.99
N LYS A 57 1.81 3.99 17.79
CA LYS A 57 1.07 2.96 17.06
C LYS A 57 1.44 2.98 15.58
N ILE A 58 1.43 4.16 14.95
CA ILE A 58 1.81 4.35 13.54
C ILE A 58 3.24 3.87 13.31
N TYR A 59 4.18 4.25 14.19
CA TYR A 59 5.57 3.77 14.08
C TYR A 59 5.65 2.23 14.13
N ARG A 60 4.95 1.58 15.07
CA ARG A 60 4.92 0.11 15.18
C ARG A 60 4.30 -0.55 13.94
N LEU A 61 3.24 0.03 13.37
CA LEU A 61 2.61 -0.49 12.15
C LEU A 61 3.56 -0.36 10.95
N LEU A 62 4.17 0.82 10.75
CA LEU A 62 5.15 1.05 9.70
C LEU A 62 6.34 0.10 9.82
N GLN A 63 6.86 -0.14 11.03
CA GLN A 63 7.94 -1.09 11.27
C GLN A 63 7.55 -2.53 10.89
N ARG A 64 6.35 -2.99 11.25
CA ARG A 64 5.87 -4.33 10.87
C ARG A 64 5.67 -4.47 9.37
N MET A 65 5.14 -3.43 8.71
CA MET A 65 5.01 -3.42 7.25
C MET A 65 6.39 -3.42 6.57
N ARG A 66 7.34 -2.63 7.08
CA ARG A 66 8.74 -2.64 6.60
C ARG A 66 9.37 -4.02 6.74
N GLN A 67 9.15 -4.73 7.85
CA GLN A 67 9.64 -6.10 8.03
C GLN A 67 9.06 -7.09 7.01
N PHE A 68 7.79 -6.93 6.62
CA PHE A 68 7.22 -7.71 5.53
C PHE A 68 7.97 -7.47 4.23
N ILE A 69 8.21 -6.20 3.89
CA ILE A 69 8.97 -5.81 2.69
C ILE A 69 10.40 -6.34 2.74
N ALA A 70 11.08 -6.25 3.88
CA ALA A 70 12.43 -6.75 4.05
C ALA A 70 12.53 -8.26 3.77
N ARG A 71 11.57 -9.07 4.25
CA ARG A 71 11.49 -10.50 3.92
C ARG A 71 11.33 -10.73 2.41
N ARG A 72 10.54 -9.90 1.74
CA ARG A 72 10.34 -10.01 0.29
C ARG A 72 11.59 -9.62 -0.49
N VAL A 73 12.27 -8.55 -0.07
CA VAL A 73 13.57 -8.15 -0.63
C VAL A 73 14.59 -9.28 -0.50
N GLN A 74 14.66 -9.93 0.66
CA GLN A 74 15.54 -11.08 0.87
C GLN A 74 15.24 -12.24 -0.11
N GLN A 75 13.98 -12.61 -0.30
CA GLN A 75 13.57 -13.64 -1.26
C GLN A 75 13.95 -13.27 -2.70
N ASN A 76 13.82 -12.00 -3.06
CA ASN A 76 14.25 -11.51 -4.37
C ASN A 76 15.77 -11.67 -4.55
N MET A 77 16.56 -11.30 -3.52
CA MET A 77 18.02 -11.43 -3.52
C MET A 77 18.50 -12.88 -3.67
N GLU A 78 17.81 -13.85 -3.07
CA GLU A 78 18.15 -15.28 -3.17
C GLU A 78 18.13 -15.82 -4.62
N THR A 79 17.36 -15.17 -5.49
CA THR A 79 17.12 -15.59 -6.87
C THR A 79 17.41 -14.46 -7.86
N PHE A 80 18.21 -13.48 -7.44
CA PHE A 80 18.48 -12.27 -8.20
C PHE A 80 19.42 -12.52 -9.39
N ASP A 81 18.99 -12.11 -10.57
CA ASP A 81 19.79 -12.08 -11.80
C ASP A 81 19.83 -10.64 -12.35
N PRO A 82 20.99 -9.96 -12.33
CA PRO A 82 21.12 -8.60 -12.88
C PRO A 82 20.78 -8.48 -14.36
N GLY A 83 20.88 -9.58 -15.13
CA GLY A 83 20.55 -9.61 -16.55
C GLY A 83 19.05 -9.70 -16.85
N PHE A 84 18.24 -10.09 -15.85
CA PHE A 84 16.80 -10.31 -16.01
C PHE A 84 16.02 -9.80 -14.78
N PRO A 85 15.92 -8.48 -14.57
CA PRO A 85 15.17 -7.91 -13.46
C PRO A 85 13.67 -8.24 -13.60
N ARG A 86 13.09 -8.86 -12.57
CA ARG A 86 11.71 -9.37 -12.60
C ARG A 86 10.67 -8.32 -12.18
N ASP A 87 11.06 -7.41 -11.31
CA ASP A 87 10.18 -6.44 -10.66
C ASP A 87 10.93 -5.18 -10.20
N PHE A 88 10.23 -4.31 -9.47
CA PHE A 88 10.80 -3.10 -8.90
C PHE A 88 12.00 -3.38 -7.99
N ILE A 89 11.92 -4.42 -7.14
CA ILE A 89 12.98 -4.75 -6.19
C ILE A 89 14.25 -5.12 -6.95
N ASP A 90 14.16 -6.01 -7.94
CA ASP A 90 15.30 -6.40 -8.75
C ASP A 90 15.88 -5.21 -9.53
N SER A 91 15.01 -4.35 -10.08
CA SER A 91 15.42 -3.14 -10.80
C SER A 91 16.22 -2.19 -9.90
N PHE A 92 15.79 -2.04 -8.64
CA PHE A 92 16.50 -1.24 -7.65
C PHE A 92 17.84 -1.89 -7.27
N LEU A 93 17.88 -3.22 -7.09
CA LEU A 93 19.12 -3.95 -6.83
C LEU A 93 20.14 -3.82 -7.97
N VAL A 94 19.69 -3.84 -9.23
CA VAL A 94 20.54 -3.54 -10.40
C VAL A 94 21.14 -2.14 -10.29
N GLN A 95 20.35 -1.15 -9.90
CA GLN A 95 20.83 0.22 -9.73
C GLN A 95 21.81 0.35 -8.56
N MET A 96 21.55 -0.33 -7.43
CA MET A 96 22.48 -0.43 -6.30
C MET A 96 23.85 -0.99 -6.73
N GLN A 97 23.89 -2.01 -7.59
CA GLN A 97 25.14 -2.56 -8.10
C GLN A 97 25.90 -1.58 -8.99
N LYS A 98 25.19 -0.80 -9.82
CA LYS A 98 25.79 0.22 -10.70
C LYS A 98 26.39 1.38 -9.92
N GLU A 99 25.80 1.72 -8.77
CA GLU A 99 26.22 2.85 -7.95
C GLU A 99 27.10 2.47 -6.75
N LYS A 100 27.54 1.21 -6.65
CA LYS A 100 28.30 0.69 -5.49
C LYS A 100 29.55 1.51 -5.12
N ASP A 101 30.17 2.17 -6.09
CA ASP A 101 31.40 2.96 -5.92
C ASP A 101 31.11 4.45 -5.70
N ASN A 102 29.84 4.86 -5.66
CA ASN A 102 29.42 6.23 -5.40
C ASN A 102 29.09 6.43 -3.91
N PRO A 103 29.92 7.15 -3.13
CA PRO A 103 29.67 7.37 -1.70
C PRO A 103 28.46 8.26 -1.41
N ALA A 104 27.94 8.97 -2.42
CA ALA A 104 26.73 9.79 -2.31
C ALA A 104 25.48 9.08 -2.85
N SER A 105 25.53 7.77 -3.06
CA SER A 105 24.39 7.01 -3.58
C SER A 105 23.27 6.89 -2.53
N GLU A 106 22.05 7.16 -2.96
CA GLU A 106 20.83 6.89 -2.20
C GLU A 106 20.28 5.48 -2.46
N PHE A 107 20.93 4.70 -3.34
CA PHE A 107 20.56 3.31 -3.60
C PHE A 107 21.20 2.40 -2.54
N ASN A 108 20.51 2.29 -1.40
CA ASN A 108 20.87 1.43 -0.29
C ASN A 108 19.69 0.55 0.15
N MET A 109 19.95 -0.43 1.02
CA MET A 109 18.94 -1.41 1.44
C MET A 109 17.77 -0.78 2.19
N GLU A 110 18.03 0.25 3.01
CA GLU A 110 16.98 0.96 3.74
C GLU A 110 16.05 1.70 2.77
N ASN A 111 16.62 2.44 1.82
CA ASN A 111 15.84 3.16 0.82
C ASN A 111 15.09 2.21 -0.12
N LEU A 112 15.63 1.02 -0.42
CA LEU A 112 14.92 -0.04 -1.14
C LEU A 112 13.66 -0.46 -0.38
N GLU A 113 13.78 -0.83 0.89
CA GLU A 113 12.65 -1.24 1.72
C GLU A 113 11.59 -0.14 1.86
N LEU A 114 12.03 1.09 2.17
CA LEU A 114 11.12 2.22 2.37
C LEU A 114 10.41 2.64 1.09
N THR A 115 11.12 2.66 -0.04
CA THR A 115 10.54 3.02 -1.34
C THR A 115 9.56 1.95 -1.81
N THR A 116 9.90 0.68 -1.65
CA THR A 116 9.01 -0.46 -1.95
C THR A 116 7.74 -0.39 -1.09
N LEU A 117 7.87 -0.12 0.20
CA LEU A 117 6.74 0.10 1.10
C LEU A 117 5.88 1.29 0.65
N ASN A 118 6.50 2.41 0.29
CA ASN A 118 5.79 3.61 -0.15
C ASN A 118 4.96 3.36 -1.42
N LEU A 119 5.57 2.77 -2.45
CA LEU A 119 4.88 2.41 -3.69
C LEU A 119 3.70 1.48 -3.42
N PHE A 120 3.93 0.45 -2.61
CA PHE A 120 2.90 -0.52 -2.27
C PHE A 120 1.75 0.10 -1.46
N PHE A 121 2.07 0.94 -0.48
CA PHE A 121 1.10 1.62 0.38
C PHE A 121 0.23 2.59 -0.42
N ALA A 122 0.89 3.52 -1.12
CA ALA A 122 0.23 4.55 -1.91
C ALA A 122 -0.67 3.94 -3.00
N GLY A 123 -0.20 2.89 -3.69
CA GLY A 123 -0.94 2.24 -4.77
C GLY A 123 -2.12 1.37 -4.32
N THR A 124 -2.20 1.02 -3.04
CA THR A 124 -3.24 0.09 -2.53
C THR A 124 -4.33 0.81 -1.75
N GLU A 125 -3.97 1.56 -0.70
CA GLU A 125 -4.99 2.12 0.21
C GLU A 125 -5.81 3.22 -0.45
N THR A 126 -5.19 4.08 -1.26
CA THR A 126 -5.89 5.21 -1.92
C THR A 126 -6.95 4.70 -2.90
N VAL A 127 -6.58 3.79 -3.80
CA VAL A 127 -7.48 3.19 -4.79
C VAL A 127 -8.58 2.37 -4.11
N SER A 128 -8.22 1.54 -3.11
CA SER A 128 -9.18 0.75 -2.32
C SER A 128 -10.20 1.66 -1.64
N SER A 129 -9.75 2.73 -0.98
CA SER A 129 -10.63 3.69 -0.29
C SER A 129 -11.54 4.41 -1.29
N THR A 130 -11.00 4.90 -2.40
CA THR A 130 -11.79 5.57 -3.44
C THR A 130 -12.86 4.65 -4.02
N LEU A 131 -12.54 3.38 -4.32
CA LEU A 131 -13.53 2.43 -4.81
C LEU A 131 -14.60 2.14 -3.76
N ARG A 132 -14.22 1.92 -2.49
CA ARG A 132 -15.18 1.70 -1.38
C ARG A 132 -16.15 2.87 -1.24
N TYR A 133 -15.64 4.10 -1.27
CA TYR A 133 -16.49 5.30 -1.21
C TYR A 133 -17.30 5.50 -2.49
N GLY A 134 -16.73 5.23 -3.67
CA GLY A 134 -17.42 5.30 -4.95
C GLY A 134 -18.64 4.38 -4.98
N PHE A 135 -18.50 3.13 -4.56
CA PHE A 135 -19.64 2.21 -4.44
C PHE A 135 -20.67 2.66 -3.41
N LEU A 136 -20.22 3.18 -2.26
CA LEU A 136 -21.13 3.74 -1.26
C LEU A 136 -21.96 4.91 -1.83
N LEU A 137 -21.34 5.78 -2.61
CA LEU A 137 -22.02 6.90 -3.26
C LEU A 137 -22.99 6.43 -4.34
N LEU A 138 -22.63 5.42 -5.14
CA LEU A 138 -23.54 4.82 -6.13
C LEU A 138 -24.78 4.22 -5.48
N MET A 139 -24.63 3.48 -4.37
CA MET A 139 -25.76 2.92 -3.62
C MET A 139 -26.67 3.99 -3.01
N LYS A 140 -26.10 5.15 -2.65
CA LYS A 140 -26.85 6.29 -2.11
C LYS A 140 -27.58 7.08 -3.20
N HIS A 141 -27.08 7.02 -4.43
CA HIS A 141 -27.56 7.77 -5.60
C HIS A 141 -27.86 6.83 -6.77
N PRO A 142 -28.88 5.95 -6.66
CA PRO A 142 -29.23 4.97 -7.70
C PRO A 142 -29.58 5.62 -9.04
N GLU A 143 -30.03 6.87 -9.04
CA GLU A 143 -30.24 7.69 -10.24
C GLU A 143 -28.97 7.91 -11.06
N VAL A 144 -27.80 7.95 -10.41
CA VAL A 144 -26.49 8.06 -11.06
C VAL A 144 -25.99 6.70 -11.54
N GLN A 145 -26.35 5.62 -10.83
CA GLN A 145 -25.99 4.25 -11.20
C GLN A 145 -26.70 3.76 -12.49
N GLY A 146 -27.76 4.47 -12.92
CA GLY A 146 -28.50 4.15 -14.14
C GLY A 146 -29.60 3.12 -13.92
N GLU A 147 -29.94 2.79 -12.68
CA GLU A 147 -31.19 2.10 -12.36
C GLU A 147 -32.34 3.12 -12.43
N GLY A 148 -32.75 3.46 -13.66
CA GLY A 148 -34.10 3.97 -13.89
C GLY A 148 -35.13 2.94 -13.42
N PRO A 149 -36.40 3.33 -13.20
CA PRO A 149 -37.45 2.37 -12.82
C PRO A 149 -37.43 1.22 -13.82
N GLY A 150 -37.14 0.00 -13.34
CA GLY A 150 -37.06 -1.19 -14.19
C GLY A 150 -38.29 -1.30 -15.09
N PRO A 151 -38.17 -1.89 -16.29
CA PRO A 151 -39.24 -1.89 -17.27
C PRO A 151 -40.53 -2.33 -16.60
N ALA A 152 -41.53 -1.44 -16.59
CA ALA A 152 -42.86 -1.78 -16.16
C ALA A 152 -43.24 -3.08 -16.87
N ARG A 153 -43.46 -4.15 -16.10
CA ARG A 153 -44.03 -5.39 -16.64
C ARG A 153 -45.34 -4.98 -17.29
N GLY A 154 -45.31 -4.83 -18.61
CA GLY A 154 -46.51 -4.57 -19.40
C GLY A 154 -47.54 -5.66 -19.10
N PRO A 155 -48.84 -5.33 -19.16
CA PRO A 155 -49.87 -6.30 -18.83
C PRO A 155 -49.69 -7.53 -19.70
N ALA A 156 -49.72 -8.71 -19.07
CA ALA A 156 -49.78 -9.98 -19.78
C ALA A 156 -50.99 -9.91 -20.71
N ALA A 157 -50.73 -10.02 -22.02
CA ALA A 157 -51.79 -10.10 -23.02
C ALA A 157 -52.61 -11.40 -22.78
N PRO A 158 -53.94 -11.34 -23.00
CA PRO A 158 -54.86 -12.43 -22.70
C PRO A 158 -54.67 -13.67 -23.58
#